data_AF-A0A7W2SRG7-F1
#
_entry.id   AF-A0A7W2SRG7-F1
#
_cell.length_a   1.000
_cell.length_b   1.000
_cell.length_c   1.000
_cell.angle_alpha   90.00
_cell.angle_beta   90.00
_cell.angle_gamma   90.00
#
_symmetry.space_group_name_H-M   'P 1'
#
loop_
_entity.id
_entity.type
_entity.pdbx_description
1 polymer ?
#
loop_
_entity_poly.entity_id
_entity_poly.type
_entity_poly.pdbx_seq_one_letter_code
_entity_poly.pdbx_strand_id
1 'polypeptide(L)'
;MSQFSVKLMQSVMVFFTLLSFASLANRPEFELELKNHLFYPAEIEIPANTKVKLVIYNRDTTPEEFDSFDLNREKVIFPQKKSVIFIGPLPPGHYKFFGEFNPNSAQGTIIVIPKKSAADANIETLALAYTAPLVVNSLLLKEILHVN
;
A
#
# COMPACT_ATOMS: atom_id res chain seq x y z
N MET A 1 33.54 34.72 25.52
CA MET A 1 32.10 34.48 25.27
C MET A 1 31.38 34.34 26.60
N SER A 2 30.17 34.89 26.74
CA SER A 2 29.44 34.82 28.02
C SER A 2 28.89 33.41 28.27
N GLN A 3 28.77 33.02 29.54
CA GLN A 3 28.16 31.73 29.94
C GLN A 3 26.72 31.58 29.43
N PHE A 4 26.03 32.69 29.23
CA PHE A 4 24.70 32.74 28.65
C PHE A 4 24.70 32.30 27.17
N SER A 5 25.67 32.76 26.38
CA SER A 5 25.80 32.41 24.96
C SER A 5 26.09 30.93 24.75
N VAL A 6 26.85 30.30 25.64
CA VAL A 6 27.19 28.87 25.56
C VAL A 6 25.98 27.99 25.89
N LYS A 7 25.23 28.33 26.94
CA LYS A 7 23.98 27.61 27.30
C LYS A 7 22.91 27.75 26.23
N LEU A 8 22.82 28.91 25.59
CA LEU A 8 21.89 29.12 24.46
C LEU A 8 22.28 28.24 23.26
N MET A 9 23.57 28.19 22.88
CA MET A 9 24.06 27.29 21.83
C MET A 9 23.79 25.81 22.15
N GLN A 10 24.04 25.39 23.39
CA GLN A 10 23.78 24.01 23.82
C GLN A 10 22.29 23.66 23.74
N SER A 11 21.40 24.58 24.16
CA SER A 11 19.96 24.36 24.11
C SER A 11 19.44 24.27 22.67
N VAL A 12 19.95 25.11 21.76
CA VAL A 12 19.64 25.03 20.32
C VAL A 12 20.14 23.71 19.72
N MET A 13 21.35 23.28 20.08
CA MET A 13 21.92 22.04 19.56
C MET A 13 21.12 20.80 20.02
N VAL A 14 20.66 20.78 21.27
CA VAL A 14 19.78 19.72 21.81
C VAL A 14 18.40 19.76 21.17
N PHE A 15 17.85 20.94 20.90
CA PHE A 15 16.56 21.07 20.21
C PHE A 15 16.63 20.52 18.78
N PHE A 16 17.69 20.82 18.03
CA PHE A 16 17.89 20.31 16.67
C PHE A 16 18.15 18.79 16.62
N THR A 17 18.82 18.20 17.60
CA THR A 17 19.00 16.74 17.64
C THR A 17 17.71 15.99 17.97
N LEU A 18 16.82 16.59 18.77
CA LEU A 18 15.49 16.01 19.07
C LEU A 18 14.53 16.05 17.86
N LEU A 19 14.69 17.01 16.94
CA LEU A 19 13.90 17.11 15.71
C LEU A 19 14.22 16.03 14.66
N SER A 20 15.37 15.35 14.76
CA SER A 20 15.83 14.37 13.77
C SER A 20 15.19 12.98 13.88
N PHE A 21 14.34 12.72 14.88
CA PHE A 21 13.74 11.39 15.09
C PHE A 21 12.48 11.09 14.26
N ALA A 22 12.10 11.96 13.33
CA ALA A 22 10.85 11.86 12.60
C ALA A 22 10.98 11.28 11.18
N SER A 23 11.42 10.02 11.02
CA SER A 23 11.10 9.25 9.80
C SER A 23 11.20 7.73 9.99
N LEU A 24 10.23 7.13 10.68
CA LEU A 24 10.04 5.67 10.66
C LEU A 24 8.86 5.31 9.74
N ALA A 25 9.03 5.50 8.44
CA ALA A 25 8.05 5.07 7.46
C ALA A 25 8.29 3.60 7.11
N ASN A 26 7.43 2.70 7.59
CA ASN A 26 7.49 1.31 7.19
C ASN A 26 7.05 1.17 5.71
N ARG A 27 7.73 0.31 4.95
CA ARG A 27 7.38 0.06 3.57
C ARG A 27 6.06 -0.71 3.51
N PRO A 28 5.15 -0.39 2.57
CA PRO A 28 3.96 -1.20 2.35
C PRO A 28 4.35 -2.66 2.11
N GLU A 29 3.68 -3.56 2.82
CA GLU A 29 3.92 -4.99 2.79
C GLU A 29 2.68 -5.70 2.23
N PHE A 30 2.93 -6.64 1.33
CA PHE A 30 1.92 -7.41 0.62
C PHE A 30 2.26 -8.89 0.77
N GLU A 31 1.27 -9.73 1.05
CA GLU A 31 1.47 -11.16 1.26
C GLU A 31 0.86 -12.00 0.13
N LEU A 32 1.56 -13.06 -0.26
CA LEU A 32 1.08 -14.14 -1.12
C LEU A 32 1.31 -15.48 -0.41
N GLU A 33 0.42 -16.43 -0.65
CA GLU A 33 0.67 -17.84 -0.36
C GLU A 33 0.92 -18.59 -1.66
N LEU A 34 1.91 -19.49 -1.67
CA LEU A 34 2.00 -20.54 -2.67
C LEU A 34 1.49 -21.83 -2.03
N LYS A 35 0.43 -22.42 -2.59
CA LYS A 35 -0.10 -23.72 -2.18
C LYS A 35 -0.62 -24.49 -3.37
N ASN A 36 -0.40 -25.81 -3.39
CA ASN A 36 -0.69 -26.69 -4.51
C ASN A 36 -0.12 -26.17 -5.84
N HIS A 37 1.06 -25.53 -5.80
CA HIS A 37 1.67 -24.89 -6.98
C HIS A 37 0.81 -23.79 -7.62
N LEU A 38 0.03 -23.05 -6.82
CA LEU A 38 -0.70 -21.86 -7.24
C LEU A 38 -0.44 -20.70 -6.26
N PHE A 39 -0.36 -19.49 -6.79
CA PHE A 39 -0.25 -18.26 -6.00
C PHE A 39 -1.63 -17.76 -5.55
N TYR A 40 -1.73 -17.31 -4.30
CA TYR A 40 -2.94 -16.77 -3.70
C TYR A 40 -2.66 -15.47 -2.93
N PRO A 41 -3.40 -14.38 -3.24
CA PRO A 41 -4.24 -14.23 -4.43
C PRO A 41 -3.41 -14.33 -5.73
N ALA A 42 -4.06 -14.70 -6.84
CA ALA A 42 -3.41 -14.71 -8.16
C ALA A 42 -3.14 -13.29 -8.67
N GLU A 43 -3.92 -12.31 -8.23
CA GLU A 43 -3.73 -10.90 -8.56
C GLU A 43 -3.59 -10.07 -7.28
N ILE A 44 -2.64 -9.14 -7.27
CA ILE A 44 -2.42 -8.25 -6.13
C ILE A 44 -2.27 -6.80 -6.58
N GLU A 45 -3.04 -5.92 -5.96
CA GLU A 45 -2.96 -4.48 -6.22
C GLU A 45 -1.91 -3.82 -5.31
N ILE A 46 -1.00 -3.05 -5.91
CA ILE A 46 0.02 -2.27 -5.19
C ILE A 46 0.02 -0.81 -5.63
N PRO A 47 0.46 0.14 -4.77
CA PRO A 47 0.52 1.54 -5.13
C PRO A 47 1.63 1.83 -6.16
N ALA A 48 1.28 2.59 -7.19
CA ALA A 48 2.21 3.13 -8.17
C ALA A 48 3.30 3.99 -7.51
N ASN A 49 4.45 4.02 -8.17
CA ASN A 49 5.62 4.83 -7.79
C ASN A 49 6.08 4.60 -6.35
N THR A 50 5.78 3.43 -5.77
CA THR A 50 6.12 3.07 -4.40
C THR A 50 6.92 1.78 -4.39
N LYS A 51 8.03 1.74 -3.65
CA LYS A 51 8.77 0.50 -3.40
C LYS A 51 8.03 -0.32 -2.34
N VAL A 52 7.65 -1.54 -2.68
CA VAL A 52 6.87 -2.42 -1.82
C VAL A 52 7.65 -3.68 -1.43
N LYS A 53 7.28 -4.28 -0.30
CA LYS A 53 7.79 -5.56 0.17
C LYS A 53 6.74 -6.64 -0.12
N LEU A 54 7.04 -7.56 -1.01
CA LEU A 54 6.22 -8.74 -1.26
C LEU A 54 6.76 -9.91 -0.43
N VAL A 55 5.89 -10.52 0.36
CA VAL A 55 6.20 -11.69 1.19
C VAL A 55 5.43 -12.88 0.66
N ILE A 56 6.17 -13.91 0.24
CA ILE A 56 5.58 -15.12 -0.30
C ILE A 56 5.79 -16.23 0.72
N TYR A 57 4.70 -16.79 1.25
CA TYR A 57 4.77 -18.00 2.06
C TYR A 57 4.52 -19.22 1.18
N ASN A 58 5.57 -20.00 0.94
CA ASN A 58 5.42 -21.33 0.37
C ASN A 58 4.86 -22.30 1.42
N ARG A 59 3.60 -22.69 1.24
CA ARG A 59 2.88 -23.69 2.05
C ARG A 59 3.11 -25.12 1.57
N ASP A 60 3.67 -25.30 0.38
CA ASP A 60 3.96 -26.60 -0.19
C ASP A 60 5.18 -27.25 0.48
N THR A 61 5.28 -28.57 0.29
CA THR A 61 6.41 -29.38 0.75
C THR A 61 7.59 -29.36 -0.22
N THR A 62 7.42 -28.78 -1.40
CA THR A 62 8.42 -28.66 -2.45
C THR A 62 8.87 -27.20 -2.62
N PRO A 63 10.11 -26.96 -3.06
CA PRO A 63 10.53 -25.62 -3.45
C PRO A 63 9.76 -25.17 -4.70
N GLU A 64 9.75 -23.85 -4.92
CA GLU A 64 9.33 -23.19 -6.15
C GLU A 64 10.32 -22.05 -6.42
N GLU A 65 10.31 -21.50 -7.62
CA GLU A 65 11.07 -20.31 -7.98
C GLU A 65 10.13 -19.26 -8.56
N PHE A 66 9.96 -18.15 -7.84
CA PHE A 66 9.30 -16.97 -8.38
C PHE A 66 10.17 -16.38 -9.48
N ASP A 67 9.61 -16.15 -10.67
CA ASP A 67 10.26 -15.42 -11.75
C ASP A 67 9.29 -14.43 -12.40
N SER A 68 9.83 -13.33 -12.90
CA SER A 68 9.11 -12.30 -13.63
C SER A 68 10.05 -11.47 -14.51
N PHE A 69 9.85 -11.58 -15.82
CA PHE A 69 10.48 -10.70 -16.80
C PHE A 69 10.05 -9.24 -16.62
N ASP A 70 8.75 -9.00 -16.36
CA ASP A 70 8.18 -7.66 -16.21
C ASP A 70 8.76 -6.92 -15.00
N LEU A 71 9.07 -7.64 -13.92
CA LEU A 71 9.64 -7.08 -12.69
C LEU A 71 11.17 -7.15 -12.66
N ASN A 72 11.79 -7.94 -13.54
CA ASN A 72 13.21 -8.29 -13.52
C ASN A 72 13.63 -8.85 -12.15
N ARG A 73 12.89 -9.85 -11.65
CA ARG A 73 13.11 -10.46 -10.33
C ARG A 73 12.91 -11.97 -10.38
N GLU A 74 13.90 -12.67 -9.85
CA GLU A 74 13.85 -14.11 -9.57
C GLU A 74 14.09 -14.37 -8.07
N LYS A 75 13.46 -15.42 -7.52
CA LYS A 75 13.73 -15.89 -6.17
C LYS A 75 13.24 -17.31 -5.92
N VAL A 76 14.15 -18.20 -5.54
CA VAL A 76 13.79 -19.49 -4.95
C VAL A 76 13.04 -19.30 -3.61
N ILE A 77 11.86 -19.93 -3.49
CA ILE A 77 10.99 -19.94 -2.33
C ILE A 77 10.96 -21.34 -1.69
N PHE A 78 11.72 -21.50 -0.62
CA PHE A 78 11.89 -22.80 0.06
C PHE A 78 10.58 -23.30 0.68
N PRO A 79 10.38 -24.63 0.72
CA PRO A 79 9.16 -25.23 1.26
C PRO A 79 8.94 -24.85 2.72
N GLN A 80 7.68 -24.61 3.08
CA GLN A 80 7.26 -24.21 4.43
C GLN A 80 7.97 -22.96 4.99
N LYS A 81 8.43 -22.04 4.12
CA LYS A 81 9.13 -20.81 4.51
C LYS A 81 8.54 -19.56 3.84
N LYS A 82 8.78 -18.41 4.48
CA LYS A 82 8.53 -17.09 3.90
C LYS A 82 9.77 -16.58 3.16
N SER A 83 9.56 -16.08 1.96
CA SER A 83 10.56 -15.36 1.16
C SER A 83 10.12 -13.91 0.95
N VAL A 84 11.09 -13.01 0.80
CA VAL A 84 10.84 -11.57 0.60
C VAL A 84 11.41 -11.14 -0.73
N ILE A 85 10.60 -10.42 -1.52
CA ILE A 85 10.96 -9.80 -2.80
C ILE A 85 10.59 -8.32 -2.73
N PHE A 86 11.52 -7.44 -3.11
CA PHE A 86 11.22 -6.01 -3.21
C PHE A 86 10.85 -5.64 -4.64
N ILE A 87 9.68 -5.02 -4.80
CA ILE A 87 9.11 -4.64 -6.09
C ILE A 87 9.03 -3.12 -6.20
N GLY A 88 9.31 -2.62 -7.41
CA GLY A 88 9.23 -1.22 -7.77
C GLY A 88 10.26 -0.30 -7.12
N PRO A 89 10.07 1.02 -7.23
CA PRO A 89 8.87 1.73 -7.75
C PRO A 89 8.52 1.39 -9.21
N LEU A 90 7.23 1.28 -9.53
CA LEU A 90 6.72 0.99 -10.89
C LEU A 90 5.64 1.99 -11.30
N PRO A 91 5.51 2.34 -12.60
CA PRO A 91 4.34 3.06 -13.10
C PRO A 91 3.08 2.19 -13.04
N PRO A 92 1.87 2.77 -13.17
CA PRO A 92 0.64 2.00 -13.30
C PRO A 92 0.71 1.01 -14.46
N GLY A 93 0.22 -0.21 -14.24
CA GLY A 93 0.32 -1.28 -15.23
C GLY A 93 0.09 -2.67 -14.63
N HIS A 94 0.20 -3.69 -15.47
CA HIS A 94 0.07 -5.10 -15.10
C HIS A 94 1.42 -5.78 -15.31
N TYR A 95 1.92 -6.47 -14.29
CA TYR A 95 3.24 -7.11 -14.28
C TYR A 95 3.07 -8.57 -13.92
N LYS A 96 3.30 -9.46 -14.87
CA LYS A 96 3.12 -10.90 -14.71
C LYS A 96 4.30 -11.54 -14.00
N PHE A 97 4.01 -12.58 -13.23
CA PHE A 97 5.01 -13.45 -12.64
C PHE A 97 4.51 -14.90 -12.69
N PHE A 98 5.45 -15.84 -12.59
CA PHE A 98 5.14 -17.26 -12.61
C PHE A 98 6.13 -18.05 -11.74
N GLY A 99 5.80 -19.32 -11.47
CA GLY A 99 6.68 -20.28 -10.83
C GLY A 99 7.47 -21.04 -11.90
N GLU A 100 8.79 -20.92 -11.94
CA GLU A 100 9.63 -21.57 -12.96
C GLU A 100 9.55 -23.11 -12.87
N PHE A 101 9.31 -23.68 -11.69
CA PHE A 101 9.17 -25.13 -11.55
C PHE A 101 7.76 -25.61 -11.90
N ASN A 102 6.76 -24.73 -11.90
CA ASN A 102 5.37 -25.03 -12.24
C ASN A 102 4.73 -23.92 -13.12
N PRO A 103 5.28 -23.64 -14.32
CA PRO A 103 4.94 -22.43 -15.10
C PRO A 103 3.49 -22.45 -15.64
N ASN A 104 2.90 -23.64 -15.75
CA ASN A 104 1.52 -23.80 -16.23
C ASN A 104 0.46 -23.53 -15.15
N SER A 105 0.80 -23.66 -13.85
CA SER A 105 -0.15 -23.51 -12.74
C SER A 105 0.16 -22.34 -11.82
N ALA A 106 1.43 -22.13 -11.49
CA ALA A 106 1.87 -21.08 -10.61
C ALA A 106 1.98 -19.78 -11.41
N GLN A 107 0.86 -19.08 -11.61
CA GLN A 107 0.81 -17.80 -12.31
C GLN A 107 0.20 -16.73 -11.42
N GLY A 108 0.63 -15.49 -11.62
CA GLY A 108 0.00 -14.35 -10.99
C GLY A 108 0.36 -13.02 -11.68
N THR A 109 -0.31 -11.96 -11.23
CA THR A 109 -0.13 -10.60 -11.77
C THR A 109 -0.11 -9.58 -10.64
N ILE A 110 0.86 -8.67 -10.69
CA ILE A 110 0.85 -7.46 -9.88
C ILE A 110 0.16 -6.36 -10.69
N ILE A 111 -0.89 -5.79 -10.11
CA ILE A 111 -1.64 -4.67 -10.67
C ILE A 111 -1.18 -3.40 -9.96
N VAL A 112 -0.47 -2.55 -10.67
CA VAL A 112 0.03 -1.28 -10.12
C VAL A 112 -1.00 -0.20 -10.40
N ILE A 113 -1.61 0.34 -9.34
CA ILE A 113 -2.65 1.37 -9.44
C ILE A 113 -2.17 2.72 -8.95
N PRO A 114 -2.61 3.85 -9.55
CA PRO A 114 -2.29 5.17 -9.04
C PRO A 114 -2.63 5.29 -7.56
N LYS A 115 -1.71 5.81 -6.76
CA LYS A 115 -2.03 6.13 -5.36
C LYS A 115 -3.12 7.19 -5.39
N LYS A 116 -4.26 6.88 -4.78
CA LYS A 116 -5.33 7.86 -4.55
C LYS A 116 -4.71 9.09 -3.89
N SER A 117 -4.81 10.25 -4.55
CA SER A 117 -4.23 11.47 -4.03
C SER A 117 -4.89 11.79 -2.69
N ALA A 118 -4.16 12.44 -1.78
CA ALA A 118 -4.76 12.96 -0.54
C ALA A 118 -5.93 13.92 -0.85
N ALA A 119 -5.94 14.57 -2.02
CA ALA A 119 -7.06 15.36 -2.51
C ALA A 119 -8.30 14.50 -2.81
N ASP A 120 -8.12 13.32 -3.39
CA ASP A 120 -9.21 12.42 -3.79
C ASP A 120 -9.85 11.72 -2.58
N ALA A 121 -9.07 11.44 -1.53
CA ALA A 121 -9.58 10.90 -0.27
C ALA A 121 -10.46 11.91 0.50
N ASN A 122 -10.13 13.20 0.40
CA ASN A 122 -10.94 14.26 1.00
C ASN A 122 -12.27 14.43 0.25
N ILE A 123 -12.31 14.32 -1.08
CA ILE A 123 -13.55 14.42 -1.86
C ILE A 123 -14.49 13.25 -1.57
N GLU A 124 -14.01 12.02 -1.37
CA GLU A 124 -14.88 10.92 -0.95
C GLU A 124 -15.43 11.09 0.47
N THR A 125 -14.63 11.64 1.38
CA THR A 125 -15.09 11.96 2.74
C THR A 125 -16.17 13.05 2.72
N LEU A 126 -15.99 14.07 1.87
CA LEU A 126 -17.01 15.10 1.61
C LEU A 126 -18.25 14.51 0.91
N ALA A 127 -18.09 13.66 -0.11
CA ALA A 127 -19.20 13.04 -0.82
C ALA A 127 -20.02 12.09 0.09
N LEU A 128 -19.39 11.36 0.99
CA LEU A 128 -20.06 10.55 2.02
C LEU A 128 -20.76 11.43 3.07
N ALA A 129 -20.22 12.60 3.40
CA ALA A 129 -20.86 13.56 4.29
C ALA A 129 -22.09 14.25 3.66
N TYR A 130 -22.14 14.40 2.33
CA TYR A 130 -23.27 15.00 1.59
C TYR A 130 -24.31 13.97 1.08
N THR A 131 -24.03 12.67 1.17
CA THR A 131 -24.96 11.59 0.77
C THR A 131 -25.73 10.96 1.93
N ALA A 132 -25.47 11.38 3.18
CA ALA A 132 -26.38 11.11 4.29
C ALA A 132 -27.76 11.70 3.94
N PRO A 133 -28.85 10.91 4.05
CA PRO A 133 -30.12 11.33 3.48
C PRO A 133 -30.61 12.57 4.22
N LEU A 134 -30.78 13.66 3.45
CA LEU A 134 -31.77 14.68 3.72
C LEU A 134 -33.14 13.99 3.77
N VAL A 135 -33.44 13.32 4.89
CA VAL A 135 -34.82 13.08 5.32
C VAL A 135 -35.34 14.43 5.81
N VAL A 136 -35.50 15.36 4.86
CA VAL A 136 -36.39 16.49 5.06
C VAL A 136 -37.76 15.88 5.02
N ASN A 137 -38.28 15.61 6.22
CA ASN A 137 -39.63 15.18 6.45
C ASN A 137 -40.56 16.08 5.61
N SER A 138 -41.26 15.48 4.65
CA SER A 138 -42.14 16.13 3.67
C SER A 138 -43.39 16.83 4.26
N LEU A 139 -43.39 17.06 5.58
CA LEU A 139 -44.47 17.70 6.32
C LEU A 139 -44.28 19.21 6.51
N LEU A 140 -43.09 19.77 6.29
CA LEU A 140 -42.83 21.23 6.41
C LEU A 140 -43.01 22.00 5.09
N LEU A 141 -43.27 21.31 3.97
CA LEU A 141 -43.46 21.92 2.66
C LEU A 141 -44.94 22.19 2.29
N LYS A 142 -45.89 21.87 3.19
CA LYS A 142 -47.31 22.22 3.00
C LYS A 142 -47.74 23.54 3.65
N GLU A 143 -46.85 24.20 4.41
CA GLU A 143 -47.15 25.49 5.06
C GLU A 143 -46.63 26.74 4.34
N ILE A 144 -45.89 26.59 3.23
CA ILE A 144 -45.24 27.74 2.54
C ILE A 144 -45.92 28.13 1.22
N LEU A 145 -47.00 27.47 0.79
CA LEU A 145 -47.71 27.80 -0.46
C LEU A 145 -49.19 28.15 -0.31
N HIS A 146 -49.62 28.72 0.82
CA HIS A 146 -50.92 29.42 0.88
C HIS A 146 -50.77 30.88 0.45
N VAL A 147 -50.91 31.13 -0.85
CA VAL A 147 -51.34 32.42 -1.39
C VAL A 147 -52.45 32.16 -2.43
N ASN A 148 -53.66 32.54 -2.02
CA ASN A 148 -54.99 32.51 -2.68
C ASN A 148 -55.58 31.17 -3.08
#